data_AF-A0A955C082-F1
#
_entry.id   AF-A0A955C082-F1
#
_cell.length_a   1.000
_cell.length_b   1.000
_cell.length_c   1.000
_cell.angle_alpha   90.00
_cell.angle_beta   90.00
_cell.angle_gamma   90.00
#
_symmetry.space_group_name_H-M   'P 1'
#
loop_
_entity.id
_entity.type
_entity.pdbx_description
1 polymer ?
#
loop_
_entity_poly.entity_id
_entity_poly.type
_entity_poly.pdbx_seq_one_letter_code
_entity_poly.pdbx_strand_id
1 'polypeptide(L)'
;MSRLFTGIATALLLLTHAAYAQTVTVSLTSPKDGRQVQPGTLINWTITFHVSTGDNLGLALLATDLVHGPGNPQLFDIPAADSVPIAMSNFSRPDGISQPGDGNEPSGYVGVWRGQAGARTLFQIGGAQNVFGQAMTIGTGMGENAVVIGGIGQSGDVVLAQGSFTAPATPGAYTFSLKNVIANVFTAVNAPPTASPTLIPAIDLSNGSISFTVGGPQPCPGDIDANGAVDLADIATFLAAFGEESASPDFVSGADLDGDSVIALGDLAGMLGAYGVPCP
;
A
#
# COMPACT_ATOMS: atom_id res chain seq x y z
N MET A 1 69.92 3.89 -42.99
CA MET A 1 68.56 4.45 -43.02
C MET A 1 67.65 3.47 -42.29
N SER A 2 67.37 3.76 -41.01
CA SER A 2 66.52 2.97 -40.12
C SER A 2 65.07 3.45 -40.27
N ARG A 3 64.13 2.52 -40.47
CA ARG A 3 62.68 2.77 -40.30
C ARG A 3 62.10 1.68 -39.42
N LEU A 4 61.97 2.02 -38.14
CA LEU A 4 61.11 1.37 -37.15
C LEU A 4 59.65 1.49 -37.62
N PHE A 5 58.97 0.37 -37.83
CA PHE A 5 57.51 0.32 -37.94
C PHE A 5 56.93 -0.07 -36.59
N THR A 6 56.33 0.89 -35.91
CA THR A 6 55.59 0.70 -34.66
C THR A 6 54.21 0.14 -34.99
N GLY A 7 54.03 -1.17 -34.81
CA GLY A 7 52.73 -1.83 -34.90
C GLY A 7 51.95 -1.64 -33.60
N ILE A 8 50.89 -0.83 -33.63
CA ILE A 8 49.91 -0.74 -32.55
C ILE A 8 48.92 -1.90 -32.74
N ALA A 9 49.02 -2.91 -31.89
CA ALA A 9 48.03 -3.98 -31.80
C ALA A 9 46.78 -3.45 -31.07
N THR A 10 45.74 -3.10 -31.82
CA THR A 10 44.43 -2.76 -31.25
C THR A 10 43.77 -4.04 -30.74
N ALA A 11 43.88 -4.30 -29.44
CA ALA A 11 43.15 -5.38 -28.79
C ALA A 11 41.65 -5.01 -28.75
N LEU A 12 40.85 -5.63 -29.63
CA LEU A 12 39.41 -5.52 -29.64
C LEU A 12 38.84 -6.31 -28.45
N LEU A 13 38.60 -5.64 -27.33
CA LEU A 13 37.95 -6.21 -26.16
C LEU A 13 36.47 -6.43 -26.48
N LEU A 14 36.11 -7.65 -26.90
CA LEU A 14 34.73 -8.09 -27.01
C LEU A 14 34.12 -8.18 -25.60
N LEU A 15 33.60 -7.06 -25.11
CA LEU A 15 32.72 -7.03 -23.96
C LEU A 15 31.40 -7.69 -24.37
N THR A 16 31.25 -8.97 -24.03
CA THR A 16 29.96 -9.64 -24.01
C THR A 16 29.08 -8.91 -22.99
N HIS A 17 28.30 -7.95 -23.44
CA HIS A 17 27.27 -7.35 -22.61
C HIS A 17 26.21 -8.43 -22.42
N ALA A 18 26.11 -8.97 -21.20
CA ALA A 18 24.93 -9.72 -20.82
C ALA A 18 23.74 -8.78 -21.06
N ALA A 19 22.81 -9.18 -21.93
CA ALA A 19 21.58 -8.43 -22.12
C ALA A 19 20.87 -8.41 -20.76
N TYR A 20 20.88 -7.28 -20.07
CA TYR A 20 20.12 -7.11 -18.83
C TYR A 20 18.64 -7.25 -19.19
N ALA A 21 17.95 -8.13 -18.47
CA ALA A 21 16.51 -8.26 -18.61
C ALA A 21 15.86 -6.99 -18.05
N GLN A 22 15.11 -6.30 -18.91
CA GLN A 22 14.31 -5.13 -18.51
C GLN A 22 13.41 -5.52 -17.34
N THR A 23 13.51 -4.79 -16.24
CA THR A 23 12.79 -5.11 -15.00
C THR A 23 11.95 -3.93 -14.57
N VAL A 24 10.73 -4.22 -14.13
CA VAL A 24 9.86 -3.27 -13.43
C VAL A 24 9.65 -3.80 -12.02
N THR A 25 10.19 -3.08 -11.03
CA THR A 25 9.98 -3.38 -9.62
C THR A 25 8.77 -2.59 -9.15
N VAL A 26 7.79 -3.26 -8.54
CA VAL A 26 6.59 -2.62 -8.00
C VAL A 26 6.49 -2.93 -6.51
N SER A 27 6.32 -1.88 -5.71
CA SER A 27 6.28 -1.99 -4.25
C SER A 27 4.97 -1.43 -3.70
N LEU A 28 4.46 -2.06 -2.65
CA LEU A 28 3.38 -1.57 -1.82
C LEU A 28 3.98 -1.23 -0.46
N THR A 29 3.78 -0.01 0.01
CA THR A 29 4.37 0.47 1.27
C THR A 29 3.32 1.10 2.17
N SER A 30 3.54 1.02 3.48
CA SER A 30 2.74 1.73 4.48
C SER A 30 3.63 2.13 5.65
N PRO A 31 3.43 3.32 6.26
CA PRO A 31 4.07 3.67 7.52
C PRO A 31 3.70 2.74 8.69
N LYS A 32 2.63 1.94 8.53
CA LYS A 32 2.13 0.97 9.52
C LYS A 32 2.53 -0.46 9.20
N ASP A 33 3.33 -0.69 8.16
CA ASP A 33 3.76 -2.03 7.79
C ASP A 33 4.56 -2.71 8.91
N GLY A 34 4.16 -3.94 9.24
CA GLY A 34 4.67 -4.74 10.35
C GLY A 34 4.33 -4.20 11.75
N ARG A 35 3.42 -3.22 11.88
CA ARG A 35 3.10 -2.59 13.18
C ARG A 35 1.80 -3.11 13.78
N GLN A 36 1.70 -3.05 15.10
CA GLN A 36 0.42 -3.13 15.80
C GLN A 36 -0.29 -1.77 15.77
N VAL A 37 -1.60 -1.77 15.54
CA VAL A 37 -2.45 -0.57 15.47
C VAL A 37 -3.74 -0.79 16.26
N GLN A 38 -4.38 0.30 16.68
CA GLN A 38 -5.72 0.24 17.28
C GLN A 38 -6.81 0.21 16.19
N PRO A 39 -7.98 -0.36 16.47
CA PRO A 39 -9.17 -0.19 15.65
C PRO A 39 -9.39 1.27 15.23
N GLY A 40 -9.82 1.49 13.99
CA GLY A 40 -10.06 2.83 13.44
C GLY A 40 -8.80 3.62 13.06
N THR A 41 -7.59 3.14 13.40
CA THR A 41 -6.33 3.77 12.95
C THR A 41 -6.29 3.90 11.43
N LEU A 42 -5.98 5.09 10.91
CA LEU A 42 -5.81 5.30 9.48
C LEU A 42 -4.55 4.60 8.96
N ILE A 43 -4.72 3.73 7.98
CA ILE A 43 -3.67 2.99 7.28
C ILE A 43 -3.48 3.62 5.91
N ASN A 44 -2.45 4.45 5.79
CA ASN A 44 -2.02 5.00 4.50
C ASN A 44 -1.22 3.96 3.75
N TRP A 45 -1.45 3.83 2.44
CA TRP A 45 -0.70 2.97 1.55
C TRP A 45 -0.25 3.72 0.31
N THR A 46 0.93 3.35 -0.21
CA THR A 46 1.51 3.91 -1.42
C THR A 46 2.02 2.78 -2.30
N ILE A 47 1.61 2.78 -3.58
CA ILE A 47 2.16 1.92 -4.62
C ILE A 47 3.20 2.72 -5.39
N THR A 48 4.44 2.25 -5.38
CA THR A 48 5.53 2.83 -6.18
C THR A 48 6.04 1.82 -7.20
N PHE A 49 6.69 2.32 -8.23
CA PHE A 49 7.42 1.48 -9.17
C PHE A 49 8.74 2.11 -9.59
N HIS A 50 9.66 1.25 -10.02
CA HIS A 50 10.93 1.60 -10.61
C HIS A 50 11.14 0.77 -11.88
N VAL A 51 11.73 1.39 -12.90
CA VAL A 51 12.06 0.74 -14.18
C VAL A 51 13.58 0.70 -14.31
N SER A 52 14.14 -0.47 -14.65
CA SER A 52 15.58 -0.61 -14.88
C SER A 52 16.11 0.41 -15.90
N THR A 53 17.37 0.82 -15.72
CA THR A 53 18.01 1.84 -16.55
C THR A 53 18.96 1.22 -17.58
N GLY A 54 19.03 1.82 -18.77
CA GLY A 54 20.02 1.48 -19.79
C GLY A 54 19.61 0.33 -20.72
N ASP A 55 18.46 -0.30 -20.48
CA ASP A 55 17.94 -1.42 -21.27
C ASP A 55 16.55 -1.14 -21.87
N ASN A 56 15.87 -0.05 -21.50
CA ASN A 56 14.59 0.41 -22.03
C ASN A 56 14.51 1.95 -22.05
N LEU A 57 13.37 2.51 -22.50
CA LEU A 57 13.12 3.96 -22.54
C LEU A 57 11.96 4.40 -21.61
N GLY A 58 11.74 3.69 -20.50
CA GLY A 58 10.74 4.01 -19.48
C GLY A 58 9.41 3.26 -19.64
N LEU A 59 8.51 3.53 -18.70
CA LEU A 59 7.23 2.84 -18.57
C LEU A 59 6.23 3.25 -19.68
N ALA A 60 5.60 2.26 -20.32
CA ALA A 60 4.51 2.44 -21.27
C ALA A 60 3.13 2.07 -20.69
N LEU A 61 3.08 1.04 -19.85
CA LEU A 61 1.88 0.53 -19.19
C LEU A 61 2.27 0.01 -17.81
N LEU A 62 1.46 0.30 -16.80
CA LEU A 62 1.49 -0.39 -15.51
C LEU A 62 0.07 -0.45 -14.95
N ALA A 63 -0.40 -1.65 -14.62
CA ALA A 63 -1.62 -1.82 -13.85
C ALA A 63 -1.48 -2.96 -12.85
N THR A 64 -2.18 -2.88 -11.72
CA THR A 64 -2.17 -3.90 -10.67
C THR A 64 -3.49 -3.92 -9.89
N ASP A 65 -3.80 -5.04 -9.26
CA ASP A 65 -4.89 -5.15 -8.30
C ASP A 65 -4.34 -5.03 -6.87
N LEU A 66 -5.05 -4.30 -6.00
CA LEU A 66 -4.81 -4.32 -4.56
C LEU A 66 -5.87 -5.21 -3.90
N VAL A 67 -5.41 -6.31 -3.29
CA VAL A 67 -6.29 -7.34 -2.73
C VAL A 67 -6.02 -7.60 -1.25
N HIS A 68 -7.08 -8.02 -0.55
CA HIS A 68 -6.97 -8.58 0.80
C HIS A 68 -6.18 -9.89 0.81
N GLY A 69 -5.46 -10.12 1.90
CA GLY A 69 -4.97 -11.45 2.24
C GLY A 69 -6.12 -12.40 2.56
N PRO A 70 -6.07 -13.67 2.13
CA PRO A 70 -7.14 -14.63 2.37
C PRO A 70 -7.34 -14.99 3.86
N GLY A 71 -6.37 -14.66 4.72
CA GLY A 71 -6.41 -14.88 6.17
C GLY A 71 -6.82 -13.65 6.98
N ASN A 72 -7.25 -12.55 6.35
CA ASN A 72 -7.66 -11.37 7.08
C ASN A 72 -8.90 -11.68 7.96
N PRO A 73 -8.90 -11.34 9.27
CA PRO A 73 -10.00 -11.65 10.19
C PRO A 73 -11.35 -11.06 9.76
N GLN A 74 -11.31 -9.89 9.13
CA GLN A 74 -12.47 -9.21 8.57
C GLN A 74 -12.11 -8.67 7.18
N LEU A 75 -13.05 -8.71 6.24
CA LEU A 75 -12.94 -8.03 4.96
C LEU A 75 -13.74 -6.72 5.00
N PHE A 76 -13.36 -5.76 4.16
CA PHE A 76 -14.07 -4.50 3.97
C PHE A 76 -13.88 -4.03 2.52
N ASP A 77 -14.54 -2.95 2.12
CA ASP A 77 -14.32 -2.35 0.80
C ASP A 77 -13.06 -1.49 0.85
N ILE A 78 -12.01 -1.85 0.08
CA ILE A 78 -10.81 -1.01 -0.03
C ILE A 78 -11.19 0.26 -0.81
N PRO A 79 -11.07 1.48 -0.23
CA PRO A 79 -11.38 2.71 -0.95
C PRO A 79 -10.46 2.90 -2.16
N ALA A 80 -10.96 3.53 -3.23
CA ALA A 80 -10.14 3.89 -4.39
C ALA A 80 -8.94 4.77 -3.99
N ALA A 81 -7.92 4.81 -4.85
CA ALA A 81 -6.79 5.71 -4.67
C ALA A 81 -7.26 7.19 -4.69
N ASP A 82 -6.56 8.06 -3.98
CA ASP A 82 -6.98 9.45 -3.78
C ASP A 82 -7.05 10.26 -5.09
N SER A 83 -6.09 10.03 -6.00
CA SER A 83 -5.99 10.72 -7.27
C SER A 83 -4.97 10.06 -8.21
N VAL A 84 -4.97 10.49 -9.48
CA VAL A 84 -3.91 10.17 -10.44
C VAL A 84 -2.68 11.05 -10.14
N PRO A 85 -1.50 10.49 -9.84
CA PRO A 85 -0.29 11.28 -9.64
C PRO A 85 0.05 12.09 -10.89
N ILE A 86 0.58 13.31 -10.73
CA ILE A 86 0.88 14.23 -11.85
C ILE A 86 1.80 13.58 -12.89
N ALA A 87 2.83 12.86 -12.44
CA ALA A 87 3.77 12.14 -13.30
C ALA A 87 3.12 11.03 -14.14
N MET A 88 1.91 10.60 -13.75
CA MET A 88 1.14 9.53 -14.37
C MET A 88 -0.12 10.03 -15.09
N SER A 89 -0.28 11.35 -15.26
CA SER A 89 -1.43 11.95 -15.95
C SER A 89 -1.67 11.36 -17.35
N ASN A 90 -0.61 11.16 -18.14
CA ASN A 90 -0.67 10.53 -19.47
C ASN A 90 -1.04 9.03 -19.49
N PHE A 91 -1.22 8.40 -18.33
CA PHE A 91 -1.66 7.01 -18.22
C PHE A 91 -3.16 6.91 -17.89
N SER A 92 -3.74 8.00 -17.39
CA SER A 92 -5.15 8.08 -17.03
C SER A 92 -5.96 8.71 -18.16
N ARG A 93 -7.25 8.39 -18.21
CA ARG A 93 -8.21 9.05 -19.10
C ARG A 93 -8.28 10.56 -18.78
N PRO A 94 -8.46 11.43 -19.79
CA PRO A 94 -8.67 11.10 -21.21
C PRO A 94 -7.38 10.91 -22.02
N ASP A 95 -6.23 11.40 -21.54
CA ASP A 95 -4.98 11.41 -22.30
C ASP A 95 -4.46 9.99 -22.59
N GLY A 96 -4.45 9.16 -21.54
CA GLY A 96 -4.03 7.77 -21.57
C GLY A 96 -5.18 6.77 -21.72
N ILE A 97 -4.87 5.52 -21.42
CA ILE A 97 -5.75 4.36 -21.50
C ILE A 97 -5.83 3.72 -20.12
N SER A 98 -6.98 3.82 -19.50
CA SER A 98 -7.35 3.13 -18.26
C SER A 98 -8.82 2.74 -18.33
N GLN A 99 -9.28 1.93 -17.38
CA GLN A 99 -10.70 1.59 -17.32
C GLN A 99 -11.56 2.86 -17.10
N PRO A 100 -12.85 2.83 -17.46
CA PRO A 100 -13.82 3.75 -16.87
C PRO A 100 -13.81 3.64 -15.34
N GLY A 101 -14.00 4.77 -14.66
CA GLY A 101 -14.13 4.77 -13.20
C GLY A 101 -15.50 4.26 -12.76
N ASP A 102 -15.56 3.79 -11.52
CA ASP A 102 -16.80 3.41 -10.83
C ASP A 102 -17.11 4.47 -9.75
N GLY A 103 -18.36 4.52 -9.26
CA GLY A 103 -18.67 5.27 -8.02
C GLY A 103 -18.48 6.79 -8.10
N ASN A 104 -18.66 7.37 -9.29
CA ASN A 104 -18.42 8.79 -9.64
C ASN A 104 -16.96 9.14 -9.97
N GLU A 105 -16.03 8.18 -9.93
CA GLU A 105 -14.67 8.44 -10.38
C GLU A 105 -14.63 8.63 -11.91
N PRO A 106 -13.97 9.69 -12.42
CA PRO A 106 -13.89 9.94 -13.86
C PRO A 106 -13.02 8.90 -14.59
N SER A 107 -12.15 8.19 -13.86
CA SER A 107 -11.18 7.26 -14.39
C SER A 107 -11.01 6.07 -13.47
N GLY A 108 -10.91 4.87 -14.05
CA GLY A 108 -10.61 3.63 -13.32
C GLY A 108 -9.14 3.50 -12.95
N TYR A 109 -8.30 4.48 -13.33
CA TYR A 109 -6.89 4.52 -12.94
C TYR A 109 -6.70 4.41 -11.41
N VAL A 110 -7.61 5.00 -10.63
CA VAL A 110 -7.57 4.96 -9.17
C VAL A 110 -8.00 3.61 -8.58
N GLY A 111 -8.27 2.62 -9.42
CA GLY A 111 -8.75 1.31 -9.04
C GLY A 111 -10.27 1.22 -9.11
N VAL A 112 -10.74 0.08 -9.59
CA VAL A 112 -12.17 -0.18 -9.80
C VAL A 112 -12.63 -1.26 -8.82
N TRP A 113 -13.72 -1.00 -8.10
CA TRP A 113 -14.22 -1.94 -7.11
C TRP A 113 -14.74 -3.23 -7.74
N ARG A 114 -14.28 -4.38 -7.24
CA ARG A 114 -14.80 -5.70 -7.61
C ARG A 114 -14.98 -6.57 -6.39
N GLY A 115 -15.90 -7.53 -6.49
CA GLY A 115 -16.25 -8.43 -5.40
C GLY A 115 -17.55 -8.04 -4.69
N GLN A 116 -17.83 -8.74 -3.58
CA GLN A 116 -19.00 -8.50 -2.75
C GLN A 116 -18.84 -7.20 -1.95
N ALA A 117 -19.92 -6.42 -1.80
CA ALA A 117 -19.92 -5.23 -0.95
C ALA A 117 -19.57 -5.60 0.51
N GLY A 118 -18.73 -4.78 1.14
CA GLY A 118 -18.08 -5.09 2.42
C GLY A 118 -16.86 -6.01 2.30
N ALA A 119 -16.39 -6.31 1.08
CA ALA A 119 -15.22 -7.14 0.81
C ALA A 119 -14.56 -6.81 -0.54
N ARG A 120 -14.83 -5.63 -1.10
CA ARG A 120 -14.35 -5.23 -2.42
C ARG A 120 -12.84 -4.99 -2.42
N THR A 121 -12.20 -5.48 -3.46
CA THR A 121 -10.80 -5.18 -3.79
C THR A 121 -10.75 -4.09 -4.86
N LEU A 122 -9.61 -3.42 -5.00
CA LEU A 122 -9.34 -2.54 -6.13
C LEU A 122 -8.72 -3.34 -7.27
N PHE A 123 -9.39 -3.32 -8.41
CA PHE A 123 -8.86 -3.91 -9.65
C PHE A 123 -8.28 -2.84 -10.55
N GLN A 124 -7.19 -3.18 -11.22
CA GLN A 124 -6.58 -2.41 -12.31
C GLN A 124 -6.25 -0.95 -11.93
N ILE A 125 -5.63 -0.74 -10.78
CA ILE A 125 -4.99 0.53 -10.42
C ILE A 125 -3.87 0.79 -11.43
N GLY A 126 -3.90 1.92 -12.10
CA GLY A 126 -2.94 2.30 -13.14
C GLY A 126 -3.55 2.40 -14.54
N GLY A 127 -2.69 2.38 -15.55
CA GLY A 127 -3.08 2.59 -16.94
C GLY A 127 -1.93 2.46 -17.91
N ALA A 128 -2.11 3.03 -19.10
CA ALA A 128 -1.14 3.01 -20.18
C ALA A 128 -1.12 4.33 -20.93
N GLN A 129 0.04 4.68 -21.48
CA GLN A 129 0.14 5.73 -22.49
C GLN A 129 -0.44 5.24 -23.82
N ASN A 130 -0.93 6.15 -24.68
CA ASN A 130 -1.36 5.78 -26.03
C ASN A 130 -0.14 5.52 -26.94
N VAL A 131 0.28 4.26 -27.01
CA VAL A 131 1.47 3.85 -27.79
C VAL A 131 1.21 3.66 -29.28
N PHE A 132 -0.03 3.83 -29.75
CA PHE A 132 -0.42 3.55 -31.14
C PHE A 132 0.00 4.64 -32.14
N GLY A 133 0.49 5.78 -31.65
CA GLY A 133 0.89 6.91 -32.47
C GLY A 133 -0.29 7.72 -33.03
N GLN A 134 -1.53 7.34 -32.77
CA GLN A 134 -2.72 8.07 -33.23
C GLN A 134 -3.60 8.43 -32.05
N ALA A 135 -3.88 9.73 -31.90
CA ALA A 135 -4.77 10.22 -30.86
C ALA A 135 -6.22 9.92 -31.27
N MET A 136 -7.04 9.54 -30.30
CA MET A 136 -8.49 9.50 -30.50
C MET A 136 -9.03 10.93 -30.61
N THR A 137 -10.22 11.07 -31.21
CA THR A 137 -10.93 12.36 -31.27
C THR A 137 -11.15 12.91 -29.86
N ILE A 138 -10.87 14.19 -29.64
CA ILE A 138 -11.12 14.84 -28.35
C ILE A 138 -12.59 14.66 -27.93
N GLY A 139 -12.81 14.27 -26.68
CA GLY A 139 -14.12 13.98 -26.10
C GLY A 139 -14.56 12.51 -26.18
N THR A 140 -13.76 11.60 -26.75
CA THR A 140 -14.00 10.15 -26.63
C THR A 140 -13.73 9.62 -25.22
N GLY A 141 -12.98 10.40 -24.43
CA GLY A 141 -12.62 10.15 -23.06
C GLY A 141 -11.47 9.17 -22.89
N MET A 142 -10.72 8.79 -23.91
CA MET A 142 -9.62 7.81 -23.79
C MET A 142 -8.64 7.97 -24.96
N GLY A 143 -7.33 7.85 -24.68
CA GLY A 143 -6.28 7.85 -25.71
C GLY A 143 -6.22 9.13 -26.53
N GLU A 144 -6.66 10.26 -25.97
CA GLU A 144 -6.74 11.55 -26.70
C GLU A 144 -5.36 12.21 -26.88
N ASN A 145 -4.32 11.69 -26.21
CA ASN A 145 -2.95 12.15 -26.36
C ASN A 145 -2.05 11.02 -26.90
N ALA A 146 -1.55 11.14 -28.14
CA ALA A 146 -0.60 10.18 -28.73
C ALA A 146 0.87 10.50 -28.43
N VAL A 147 1.17 11.63 -27.79
CA VAL A 147 2.55 11.98 -27.42
C VAL A 147 2.92 11.21 -26.16
N VAL A 148 3.76 10.18 -26.31
CA VAL A 148 4.29 9.41 -25.19
C VAL A 148 5.46 10.12 -24.52
N ILE A 149 5.60 9.90 -23.22
CA ILE A 149 6.70 10.40 -22.39
C ILE A 149 7.60 9.21 -22.04
N GLY A 150 8.84 9.24 -22.54
CA GLY A 150 9.89 8.30 -22.15
C GLY A 150 10.50 8.61 -20.78
N GLY A 151 11.33 7.70 -20.28
CA GLY A 151 12.10 7.88 -19.05
C GLY A 151 11.31 7.73 -17.74
N ILE A 152 9.98 7.54 -17.81
CA ILE A 152 9.14 7.38 -16.62
C ILE A 152 9.58 6.13 -15.84
N GLY A 153 9.93 6.33 -14.57
CA GLY A 153 10.42 5.27 -13.66
C GLY A 153 11.92 5.00 -13.73
N GLN A 154 12.67 5.66 -14.63
CA GLN A 154 14.11 5.42 -14.81
C GLN A 154 15.00 6.26 -13.88
N SER A 155 14.46 7.27 -13.19
CA SER A 155 15.22 8.16 -12.30
C SER A 155 15.01 7.88 -10.81
N GLY A 156 14.42 6.73 -10.48
CA GLY A 156 14.07 6.33 -9.12
C GLY A 156 12.62 5.88 -9.02
N ASP A 157 12.12 5.79 -7.80
CA ASP A 157 10.74 5.38 -7.52
C ASP A 157 9.75 6.46 -7.96
N VAL A 158 8.71 6.03 -8.67
CA VAL A 158 7.58 6.86 -9.08
C VAL A 158 6.32 6.35 -8.40
N VAL A 159 5.53 7.25 -7.82
CA VAL A 159 4.23 6.90 -7.23
C VAL A 159 3.26 6.56 -8.36
N LEU A 160 2.75 5.33 -8.34
CA LEU A 160 1.66 4.89 -9.22
C LEU A 160 0.31 5.37 -8.67
N ALA A 161 0.09 5.13 -7.38
CA ALA A 161 -1.15 5.43 -6.67
C ALA A 161 -0.92 5.46 -5.15
N GLN A 162 -1.78 6.17 -4.44
CA GLN A 162 -1.80 6.20 -2.97
C GLN A 162 -3.24 6.33 -2.48
N GLY A 163 -3.48 5.89 -1.26
CA GLY A 163 -4.77 6.04 -0.62
C GLY A 163 -4.72 5.64 0.84
N SER A 164 -5.90 5.51 1.45
CA SER A 164 -6.01 5.12 2.84
C SER A 164 -7.27 4.34 3.15
N PHE A 165 -7.26 3.60 4.26
CA PHE A 165 -8.44 2.98 4.87
C PHE A 165 -8.29 2.93 6.38
N THR A 166 -9.38 2.75 7.11
CA THR A 166 -9.34 2.59 8.58
C THR A 166 -9.13 1.14 8.96
N ALA A 167 -8.25 0.87 9.93
CA ALA A 167 -8.06 -0.44 10.52
C ALA A 167 -9.41 -0.99 11.05
N PRO A 168 -9.79 -2.23 10.74
CA PRO A 168 -11.07 -2.79 11.20
C PRO A 168 -11.13 -2.98 12.72
N ALA A 169 -12.33 -3.23 13.24
CA ALA A 169 -12.54 -3.48 14.68
C ALA A 169 -12.16 -4.90 15.10
N THR A 170 -12.22 -5.88 14.18
CA THR A 170 -11.87 -7.26 14.50
C THR A 170 -10.35 -7.41 14.70
N PRO A 171 -9.89 -7.86 15.88
CA PRO A 171 -8.46 -8.06 16.14
C PRO A 171 -7.84 -9.13 15.24
N GLY A 172 -6.54 -8.98 14.96
CA GLY A 172 -5.74 -9.96 14.24
C GLY A 172 -4.84 -9.35 13.16
N ALA A 173 -4.13 -10.21 12.44
CA ALA A 173 -3.20 -9.81 11.39
C ALA A 173 -3.93 -9.57 10.07
N TYR A 174 -3.72 -8.41 9.47
CA TYR A 174 -4.24 -8.03 8.17
C TYR A 174 -3.10 -7.89 7.19
N THR A 175 -3.25 -8.51 6.01
CA THR A 175 -2.30 -8.42 4.92
C THR A 175 -3.01 -7.88 3.68
N PHE A 176 -2.29 -7.06 2.91
CA PHE A 176 -2.70 -6.57 1.60
C PHE A 176 -1.58 -6.82 0.62
N SER A 177 -1.91 -7.19 -0.61
CA SER A 177 -0.89 -7.49 -1.62
C SER A 177 -1.29 -7.03 -3.00
N LEU A 178 -0.27 -6.74 -3.81
CA LEU A 178 -0.40 -6.49 -5.23
C LEU A 178 -0.57 -7.83 -5.96
N LYS A 179 -1.57 -7.91 -6.84
CA LYS A 179 -1.82 -9.05 -7.72
C LYS A 179 -2.00 -8.59 -9.15
N ASN A 180 -1.93 -9.56 -10.06
CA ASN A 180 -2.17 -9.40 -11.50
C ASN A 180 -1.44 -8.19 -12.09
N VAL A 181 -0.20 -7.98 -11.66
CA VAL A 181 0.62 -6.86 -12.12
C VAL A 181 0.96 -7.09 -13.59
N ILE A 182 0.62 -6.11 -14.42
CA ILE A 182 0.98 -6.06 -15.83
C ILE A 182 1.79 -4.81 -16.08
N ALA A 183 2.87 -4.94 -16.85
CA ALA A 183 3.73 -3.82 -17.20
C ALA A 183 4.24 -3.96 -18.63
N ASN A 184 4.41 -2.82 -19.30
CA ASN A 184 5.15 -2.71 -20.54
C ASN A 184 6.13 -1.54 -20.45
N VAL A 185 7.26 -1.68 -21.13
CA VAL A 185 8.29 -0.62 -21.24
C VAL A 185 8.58 -0.33 -22.71
N PHE A 186 9.01 0.90 -23.01
CA PHE A 186 9.35 1.31 -24.37
C PHE A 186 10.68 0.72 -24.82
N THR A 187 10.72 0.23 -26.07
CA THR A 187 11.97 -0.07 -26.78
C THR A 187 12.40 1.06 -27.71
N ALA A 188 11.44 1.87 -28.16
CA ALA A 188 11.68 3.13 -28.85
C ALA A 188 10.55 4.12 -28.50
N VAL A 189 10.87 5.41 -28.43
CA VAL A 189 9.91 6.50 -28.28
C VAL A 189 9.82 7.23 -29.62
N ASN A 190 8.73 7.00 -30.35
CA ASN A 190 8.51 7.53 -31.67
C ASN A 190 7.55 8.72 -31.62
N ALA A 191 7.78 9.72 -32.48
CA ALA A 191 6.84 10.81 -32.65
C ALA A 191 5.59 10.33 -33.41
N PRO A 192 4.37 10.75 -33.02
CA PRO A 192 3.16 10.56 -33.81
C PRO A 192 3.36 11.02 -35.27
N PRO A 193 2.82 10.30 -36.27
CA PRO A 193 1.85 9.23 -36.16
C PRO A 193 2.44 7.82 -35.93
N THR A 194 3.76 7.72 -35.72
CA THR A 194 4.44 6.42 -35.64
C THR A 194 4.21 5.81 -34.26
N ALA A 195 3.77 4.55 -34.21
CA ALA A 195 3.59 3.83 -32.95
C ALA A 195 4.92 3.65 -32.21
N SER A 196 4.89 3.74 -30.88
CA SER A 196 6.06 3.47 -30.03
C SER A 196 6.07 2.00 -29.61
N PRO A 197 7.04 1.19 -30.05
CA PRO A 197 7.08 -0.23 -29.71
C PRO A 197 7.37 -0.43 -28.22
N THR A 198 6.76 -1.48 -27.67
CA THR A 198 6.91 -1.87 -26.26
C THR A 198 7.28 -3.34 -26.14
N LEU A 199 7.79 -3.74 -24.98
CA LEU A 199 7.92 -5.14 -24.59
C LEU A 199 7.46 -5.38 -23.16
N ILE A 200 7.32 -6.66 -22.80
CA ILE A 200 6.95 -7.10 -21.46
C ILE A 200 8.24 -7.31 -20.65
N PRO A 201 8.49 -6.53 -19.58
CA PRO A 201 9.65 -6.68 -18.72
C PRO A 201 9.45 -7.86 -17.75
N ALA A 202 10.53 -8.27 -17.08
CA ALA A 202 10.41 -9.02 -15.84
C ALA A 202 9.76 -8.14 -14.77
N ILE A 203 8.87 -8.72 -13.96
CA ILE A 203 8.19 -7.99 -12.89
C ILE A 203 8.74 -8.49 -11.55
N ASP A 204 9.26 -7.58 -10.74
CA ASP A 204 9.71 -7.85 -9.37
C ASP A 204 8.68 -7.31 -8.37
N LEU A 205 8.14 -8.23 -7.55
CA LEU A 205 7.14 -7.98 -6.51
C LEU A 205 7.64 -8.39 -5.12
N SER A 206 8.96 -8.41 -4.91
CA SER A 206 9.55 -8.74 -3.60
C SER A 206 8.99 -7.88 -2.45
N ASN A 207 8.63 -6.62 -2.73
CA ASN A 207 7.98 -5.71 -1.79
C ASN A 207 6.51 -5.43 -2.12
N GLY A 208 5.82 -6.39 -2.76
CA GLY A 208 4.44 -6.25 -3.22
C GLY A 208 3.36 -6.49 -2.16
N SER A 209 3.69 -6.41 -0.87
CA SER A 209 2.72 -6.63 0.23
C SER A 209 3.04 -5.81 1.46
N ILE A 210 1.98 -5.41 2.18
CA ILE A 210 2.07 -4.82 3.52
C ILE A 210 1.24 -5.65 4.49
N SER A 211 1.57 -5.58 5.77
CA SER A 211 0.81 -6.20 6.85
C SER A 211 0.75 -5.31 8.09
N PHE A 212 -0.29 -5.45 8.89
CA PHE A 212 -0.35 -4.85 10.23
C PHE A 212 -1.21 -5.73 11.13
N THR A 213 -1.07 -5.57 12.43
CA THR A 213 -1.88 -6.28 13.41
C THR A 213 -2.81 -5.31 14.10
N VAL A 214 -4.12 -5.52 13.97
CA VAL A 214 -5.08 -4.85 14.83
C VAL A 214 -5.02 -5.53 16.19
N GLY A 215 -4.68 -4.75 17.23
CA GLY A 215 -4.70 -5.25 18.59
C GLY A 215 -6.09 -5.72 18.99
N GLY A 216 -6.15 -6.59 20.01
CA GLY A 216 -7.38 -6.67 20.81
C GLY A 216 -7.75 -5.28 21.35
N PRO A 217 -8.97 -5.11 21.89
CA PRO A 217 -9.23 -3.97 22.78
C PRO A 217 -8.03 -3.86 23.73
N GLN A 218 -7.33 -2.73 23.70
CA GLN A 218 -6.20 -2.57 24.59
C GLN A 218 -6.77 -2.72 26.00
N PRO A 219 -6.18 -3.57 26.87
CA PRO A 219 -6.63 -3.64 28.25
C PRO A 219 -6.64 -2.22 28.79
N CYS A 220 -7.80 -1.74 29.21
CA CYS A 220 -7.95 -0.45 29.85
C CYS A 220 -7.74 -0.66 31.33
N PRO A 221 -6.61 -0.22 31.89
CA PRO A 221 -6.41 -0.32 33.32
C PRO A 221 -7.54 0.45 34.01
N GLY A 222 -8.35 -0.25 34.80
CA GLY A 222 -9.50 0.30 35.49
C GLY A 222 -10.87 0.05 34.85
N ASP A 223 -10.96 -0.50 33.63
CA ASP A 223 -12.24 -0.99 33.04
C ASP A 223 -12.44 -2.44 33.50
N ILE A 224 -12.97 -2.59 34.70
CA ILE A 224 -13.07 -3.87 35.42
C ILE A 224 -14.23 -4.70 34.87
N ASP A 225 -15.29 -4.05 34.39
CA ASP A 225 -16.45 -4.74 33.81
C ASP A 225 -16.35 -4.96 32.28
N ALA A 226 -15.28 -4.46 31.66
CA ALA A 226 -14.94 -4.58 30.24
C ALA A 226 -15.98 -3.95 29.30
N ASN A 227 -16.62 -2.85 29.73
CA ASN A 227 -17.62 -2.14 28.94
C ASN A 227 -17.02 -1.10 27.97
N GLY A 228 -15.70 -0.87 28.02
CA GLY A 228 -14.98 0.10 27.20
C GLY A 228 -14.90 1.51 27.80
N ALA A 229 -15.22 1.67 29.08
CA ALA A 229 -15.08 2.92 29.82
C ALA A 229 -14.60 2.62 31.25
N VAL A 230 -13.86 3.57 31.84
CA VAL A 230 -13.55 3.56 33.27
C VAL A 230 -14.51 4.52 33.97
N ASP A 231 -15.56 4.00 34.58
CA ASP A 231 -16.64 4.79 35.18
C ASP A 231 -17.03 4.35 36.61
N LEU A 232 -18.21 4.77 37.08
CA LEU A 232 -18.68 4.47 38.44
C LEU A 232 -19.01 2.99 38.64
N ALA A 233 -19.38 2.27 37.58
CA ALA A 233 -19.63 0.82 37.65
C ALA A 233 -18.33 0.07 37.95
N ASP A 234 -17.23 0.48 37.32
CA ASP A 234 -15.92 -0.06 37.63
C ASP A 234 -15.54 0.27 39.08
N ILE A 235 -15.67 1.53 39.50
CA ILE A 235 -15.30 1.93 40.88
C ILE A 235 -16.12 1.14 41.90
N ALA A 236 -17.41 0.91 41.66
CA ALA A 236 -18.24 0.10 42.54
C ALA A 236 -17.73 -1.35 42.62
N THR A 237 -17.31 -1.92 41.49
CA THR A 237 -16.73 -3.27 41.41
C THR A 237 -15.38 -3.34 42.12
N PHE A 238 -14.53 -2.33 41.94
CA PHE A 238 -13.25 -2.17 42.63
C PHE A 238 -13.45 -2.14 44.16
N LEU A 239 -14.36 -1.29 44.64
CA LEU A 239 -14.62 -1.12 46.08
C LEU A 239 -15.23 -2.37 46.72
N ALA A 240 -15.94 -3.20 45.95
CA ALA A 240 -16.46 -4.47 46.42
C ALA A 240 -15.35 -5.51 46.69
N ALA A 241 -14.21 -5.39 46.02
CA ALA A 241 -13.03 -6.26 46.18
C ALA A 241 -11.87 -5.58 46.92
N PHE A 242 -12.09 -4.41 47.53
CA PHE A 242 -11.03 -3.64 48.16
C PHE A 242 -10.50 -4.34 49.42
N GLY A 243 -9.18 -4.52 49.48
CA GLY A 243 -8.48 -5.22 50.55
C GLY A 243 -8.35 -6.74 50.32
N GLU A 244 -8.87 -7.26 49.21
CA GLU A 244 -8.73 -8.67 48.86
C GLU A 244 -7.33 -8.98 48.30
N GLU A 245 -6.77 -10.12 48.68
CA GLU A 245 -5.51 -10.66 48.15
C GLU A 245 -5.79 -11.76 47.12
N SER A 246 -4.85 -12.06 46.22
CA SER A 246 -5.00 -13.06 45.15
C SER A 246 -5.49 -14.47 45.55
N ALA A 247 -5.37 -14.85 46.84
CA ALA A 247 -5.86 -16.12 47.36
C ALA A 247 -7.34 -16.08 47.80
N SER A 248 -7.94 -14.90 47.87
CA SER A 248 -9.33 -14.70 48.27
C SER A 248 -10.30 -15.12 47.15
N PRO A 249 -11.43 -15.77 47.48
CA PRO A 249 -12.47 -16.07 46.49
C PRO A 249 -13.13 -14.81 45.91
N ASP A 250 -13.04 -13.67 46.60
CA ASP A 250 -13.64 -12.40 46.18
C ASP A 250 -12.62 -11.49 45.43
N PHE A 251 -11.41 -11.98 45.19
CA PHE A 251 -10.39 -11.26 44.43
C PHE A 251 -10.79 -11.08 42.96
N VAL A 252 -10.79 -9.84 42.49
CA VAL A 252 -11.05 -9.48 41.09
C VAL A 252 -9.72 -9.08 40.44
N SER A 253 -9.16 -9.94 39.59
CA SER A 253 -7.85 -9.69 38.99
C SER A 253 -7.76 -8.41 38.16
N GLY A 254 -8.88 -7.89 37.63
CA GLY A 254 -8.92 -6.61 36.92
C GLY A 254 -8.81 -5.38 37.83
N ALA A 255 -8.97 -5.56 39.15
CA ALA A 255 -8.84 -4.50 40.15
C ALA A 255 -7.43 -4.37 40.73
N ASP A 256 -6.55 -5.35 40.52
CA ASP A 256 -5.11 -5.29 40.84
C ASP A 256 -4.36 -4.69 39.64
N LEU A 257 -4.23 -3.36 39.63
CA LEU A 257 -3.73 -2.57 38.52
C LEU A 257 -2.21 -2.39 38.55
N ASP A 258 -1.57 -2.55 39.71
CA ASP A 258 -0.10 -2.51 39.82
C ASP A 258 0.56 -3.90 39.87
N GLY A 259 -0.23 -4.96 40.02
CA GLY A 259 0.19 -6.35 39.91
C GLY A 259 0.88 -6.88 41.17
N ASP A 260 0.69 -6.25 42.32
CA ASP A 260 1.28 -6.66 43.59
C ASP A 260 0.51 -7.78 44.32
N SER A 261 -0.59 -8.25 43.70
CA SER A 261 -1.48 -9.31 44.20
C SER A 261 -2.37 -8.91 45.38
N VAL A 262 -2.53 -7.61 45.64
CA VAL A 262 -3.43 -7.04 46.67
C VAL A 262 -4.21 -5.87 46.08
N ILE A 263 -5.54 -5.85 46.24
CA ILE A 263 -6.36 -4.72 45.79
C ILE A 263 -6.35 -3.64 46.86
N ALA A 264 -5.58 -2.58 46.68
CA ALA A 264 -5.33 -1.56 47.70
C ALA A 264 -5.38 -0.13 47.15
N LEU A 265 -4.84 0.82 47.93
CA LEU A 265 -4.84 2.24 47.54
C LEU A 265 -3.95 2.53 46.32
N GLY A 266 -2.95 1.69 46.05
CA GLY A 266 -2.12 1.78 44.84
C GLY A 266 -2.97 1.63 43.59
N ASP A 267 -3.79 0.59 43.55
CA ASP A 267 -4.71 0.31 42.46
C ASP A 267 -5.81 1.36 42.34
N LEU A 268 -6.37 1.81 43.47
CA LEU A 268 -7.37 2.88 43.45
C LEU A 268 -6.80 4.16 42.81
N ALA A 269 -5.54 4.50 43.09
CA ALA A 269 -4.89 5.63 42.46
C ALA A 269 -4.70 5.43 40.95
N GLY A 270 -4.34 4.22 40.52
CA GLY A 270 -4.27 3.84 39.10
C GLY A 270 -5.64 3.99 38.41
N MET A 271 -6.69 3.47 39.03
CA MET A 271 -8.06 3.52 38.54
C MET A 271 -8.57 4.96 38.42
N LEU A 272 -8.40 5.79 39.45
CA LEU A 272 -8.79 7.19 39.42
C LEU A 272 -7.98 8.00 38.40
N GLY A 273 -6.76 7.58 38.08
CA GLY A 273 -5.95 8.15 37.02
C GLY A 273 -6.51 7.88 35.61
N ALA A 274 -7.26 6.79 35.44
CA ALA A 274 -7.92 6.41 34.19
C ALA A 274 -9.42 6.81 34.14
N TYR A 275 -10.00 7.26 35.27
CA TYR A 275 -11.44 7.55 35.37
C TYR A 275 -11.91 8.60 34.35
N GLY A 276 -12.98 8.27 33.63
CA GLY A 276 -13.56 9.12 32.60
C GLY A 276 -12.69 9.26 31.34
N VAL A 277 -11.56 8.56 31.24
CA VAL A 277 -10.77 8.45 30.01
C VAL A 277 -11.40 7.36 29.15
N PRO A 278 -11.84 7.67 27.92
CA PRO A 278 -12.32 6.64 27.00
C PRO A 278 -11.21 5.62 26.74
N CYS A 279 -11.58 4.35 26.73
CA CYS A 279 -10.68 3.29 26.31
C CYS A 279 -10.13 3.52 24.89
N PRO A 280 -8.81 3.39 24.67
CA PRO A 280 -8.20 3.51 23.35
C PRO A 280 -8.54 2.33 22.41
#